data_AF-A0A935UDR4-F1
#
_entry.id   AF-A0A935UDR4-F1
#
_cell.length_a   1.000
_cell.length_b   1.000
_cell.length_c   1.000
_cell.angle_alpha   90.00
_cell.angle_beta   90.00
_cell.angle_gamma   90.00
#
_symmetry.space_group_name_H-M   'P 1'
#
loop_
_entity.id
_entity.type
_entity.pdbx_description
1 polymer ?
#
loop_
_entity_poly.entity_id
_entity_poly.type
_entity_poly.pdbx_seq_one_letter_code
_entity_poly.pdbx_strand_id
1 'polypeptide(L)'
;MNTDLDSLSTADLDALIARAIHARTKRGEPHPDKPPQEFEATLNPAWFVFLAGADSIVQFRHAGAGWISVAIPPPERAHLATMLTHHALLAPPPPQPAQAPPSLASGGGGKVH
;
A
#
# COMPACT_ATOMS: atom_id res chain seq x y z
N MET A 1 22.94 13.31 2.38
CA MET A 1 23.62 12.21 1.68
C MET A 1 22.79 11.90 0.45
N ASN A 2 23.37 12.04 -0.74
CA ASN A 2 22.70 11.66 -2.00
C ASN A 2 23.09 10.21 -2.27
N THR A 3 22.30 9.25 -1.77
CA THR A 3 22.54 7.83 -2.05
C THR A 3 21.98 7.56 -3.44
N ASP A 4 22.88 7.37 -4.41
CA ASP A 4 22.50 6.95 -5.76
C ASP A 4 22.05 5.49 -5.73
N LEU A 5 20.73 5.29 -5.67
CA LEU A 5 20.10 3.98 -5.54
C LEU A 5 20.24 3.14 -6.81
N ASP A 6 20.38 3.77 -7.97
CA ASP A 6 20.42 3.09 -9.27
C ASP A 6 21.78 2.39 -9.49
N SER A 7 22.80 2.81 -8.76
CA SER A 7 24.14 2.22 -8.79
C SER A 7 24.33 1.00 -7.89
N LEU A 8 23.35 0.71 -7.02
CA LEU A 8 23.48 -0.34 -6.01
C LEU A 8 23.08 -1.70 -6.57
N SER A 9 23.84 -2.73 -6.20
CA SER A 9 23.39 -4.10 -6.43
C SER A 9 22.16 -4.41 -5.58
N THR A 10 21.38 -5.42 -5.97
CA THR A 10 20.21 -5.87 -5.18
C THR A 10 20.60 -6.23 -3.74
N ALA A 11 21.76 -6.86 -3.54
CA ALA A 11 22.25 -7.21 -2.21
C ALA A 11 22.59 -5.97 -1.35
N ASP A 12 23.17 -4.94 -1.96
CA ASP A 12 23.49 -3.69 -1.27
C ASP A 12 22.23 -2.88 -0.93
N LEU A 13 21.24 -2.89 -1.82
CA LEU A 13 19.91 -2.34 -1.61
C LEU A 13 19.21 -3.03 -0.43
N ASP A 14 19.16 -4.37 -0.42
CA ASP A 14 18.56 -5.14 0.67
C ASP A 14 19.25 -4.85 2.01
N ALA A 15 20.59 -4.77 2.01
CA ALA A 15 21.37 -4.42 3.21
C ALA A 15 21.11 -2.98 3.67
N LEU A 16 20.89 -2.04 2.75
CA LEU A 16 20.51 -0.67 3.07
C LEU A 16 19.11 -0.59 3.67
N ILE A 17 18.13 -1.32 3.09
CA ILE A 17 16.76 -1.41 3.59
C ILE A 17 16.75 -2.02 5.00
N ALA A 18 17.44 -3.13 5.22
CA ALA A 18 17.53 -3.78 6.53
C ALA A 18 18.12 -2.85 7.60
N ARG A 19 19.19 -2.11 7.27
CA ARG A 19 19.79 -1.11 8.16
C ARG A 19 18.83 0.05 8.45
N ALA A 20 18.11 0.54 7.44
CA ALA A 20 17.14 1.61 7.59
C ALA A 20 15.96 1.20 8.49
N ILE A 21 15.42 0.00 8.32
CA ILE A 21 14.37 -0.57 9.18
C ILE A 21 14.85 -0.63 10.63
N HIS A 22 16.03 -1.20 10.87
CA HIS A 22 16.58 -1.32 12.22
C HIS A 22 16.96 0.04 12.84
N ALA A 23 17.40 1.02 12.05
CA ALA A 23 17.61 2.37 12.53
C ALA A 23 16.27 3.04 12.90
N ARG A 24 15.22 2.80 12.13
CA ARG A 24 13.87 3.33 12.38
C ARG A 24 13.26 2.78 13.66
N THR A 25 13.43 1.50 13.97
CA THR A 25 12.93 0.93 15.25
C THR A 25 13.60 1.52 16.48
N LYS A 26 14.82 2.08 16.33
CA LYS A 26 15.57 2.73 17.41
C LYS A 26 15.34 4.23 17.50
N ARG A 27 14.88 4.87 16.43
CA ARG A 27 14.47 6.28 16.45
C ARG A 27 13.08 6.32 17.07
N GLY A 28 12.98 6.80 18.30
CA GLY A 28 11.71 6.99 19.01
C GLY A 28 10.83 8.09 18.44
N GLU A 29 10.89 8.32 17.12
CA GLU A 29 9.88 9.14 16.45
C GLU A 29 8.52 8.51 16.71
N PRO A 30 7.54 9.28 17.21
CA PRO A 30 6.22 8.75 17.46
C PRO A 30 5.68 8.18 16.15
N HIS A 31 5.33 6.89 16.19
CA HIS A 31 4.56 6.33 15.10
C HIS A 31 3.27 7.14 15.00
N PRO A 32 2.84 7.55 13.81
CA PRO A 32 1.63 8.36 13.69
C PRO A 32 0.46 7.60 14.31
N ASP A 33 -0.25 8.24 15.23
CA ASP A 33 -1.38 7.63 15.96
C ASP A 33 -2.52 7.20 15.03
N LYS A 34 -2.53 7.73 13.80
CA LYS A 34 -3.51 7.42 12.76
C LYS A 34 -2.81 6.86 11.53
N PRO A 35 -3.39 5.84 10.88
CA PRO A 35 -2.89 5.35 9.62
C PRO A 35 -2.91 6.47 8.56
N PRO A 36 -1.97 6.48 7.60
CA PRO A 36 -1.99 7.40 6.47
C PRO A 36 -3.31 7.30 5.69
N GLN A 37 -3.85 8.44 5.27
CA GLN A 37 -5.10 8.48 4.50
C GLN A 37 -4.90 8.09 3.03
N GLU A 38 -3.69 8.28 2.51
CA GLU A 38 -3.30 7.93 1.14
C GLU A 38 -2.15 6.91 1.19
N PHE A 39 -2.22 5.88 0.36
CA PHE A 39 -1.18 4.88 0.22
C PHE A 39 -1.11 4.35 -1.23
N GLU A 40 0.10 4.12 -1.72
CA GLU A 40 0.30 3.33 -2.94
C GLU A 40 0.06 1.85 -2.62
N ALA A 41 -1.04 1.31 -3.13
CA ALA A 41 -1.34 -0.11 -2.99
C ALA A 41 -0.44 -0.92 -3.93
N THR A 42 0.39 -1.80 -3.38
CA THR A 42 1.05 -2.83 -4.19
C THR A 42 -0.01 -3.82 -4.68
N LEU A 43 -0.17 -3.94 -6.00
CA LEU A 43 -1.24 -4.73 -6.60
C LEU A 43 -1.02 -6.23 -6.33
N ASN A 44 -1.91 -6.84 -5.54
CA ASN A 44 -2.02 -8.29 -5.29
C ASN A 44 -0.74 -8.97 -4.75
N PRO A 45 -0.33 -8.69 -3.50
CA PRO A 45 0.82 -9.37 -2.90
C PRO A 45 0.50 -10.85 -2.66
N ALA A 46 1.49 -11.73 -2.82
CA ALA A 46 1.41 -13.10 -2.31
C ALA A 46 1.33 -13.05 -0.78
N TRP A 47 0.37 -13.76 -0.18
CA TRP A 47 0.17 -13.78 1.27
C TRP A 47 -0.20 -15.18 1.80
N PHE A 48 0.13 -15.43 3.06
CA PHE A 48 -0.15 -16.66 3.78
C PHE A 48 -0.65 -16.37 5.19
N VAL A 49 -1.50 -17.24 5.73
CA VAL A 49 -1.95 -17.17 7.12
C VAL A 49 -1.80 -18.52 7.79
N PHE A 50 -1.23 -18.52 8.99
CA PHE A 50 -1.08 -19.71 9.82
C PHE A 50 -1.10 -19.36 11.31
N LEU A 51 -1.29 -20.37 12.15
CA LEU A 51 -1.24 -20.21 13.61
C LEU A 51 0.19 -20.40 14.11
N ALA A 52 0.61 -19.55 15.04
CA ALA A 52 1.87 -19.69 15.78
C ALA A 52 1.59 -19.45 17.27
N GLY A 53 1.48 -20.55 18.04
CA GLY A 53 1.07 -20.47 19.44
C GLY A 53 -0.31 -19.84 19.62
N ALA A 54 -0.40 -18.80 20.44
CA ALA A 54 -1.63 -18.06 20.69
C ALA A 54 -1.90 -16.98 19.63
N ASP A 55 -1.06 -16.80 18.60
CA ASP A 55 -1.22 -15.74 17.60
C ASP A 55 -1.55 -16.29 16.21
N SER A 56 -2.20 -15.47 15.39
CA SER A 56 -2.36 -15.72 13.95
C SER A 56 -1.33 -14.90 13.21
N ILE A 57 -0.50 -15.52 12.40
CA ILE A 57 0.52 -14.83 11.63
C ILE A 57 -0.02 -14.60 10.23
N VAL A 58 -0.01 -13.34 9.79
CA VAL A 58 -0.22 -12.95 8.39
C VAL A 58 1.12 -12.61 7.79
N GLN A 59 1.51 -13.33 6.75
CA GLN A 59 2.70 -13.03 5.96
C GLN A 59 2.30 -12.46 4.61
N PHE A 60 2.95 -11.40 4.16
CA PHE A 60 2.77 -10.86 2.81
C PHE A 60 4.09 -10.46 2.19
N ARG A 61 4.21 -10.62 0.87
CA ARG A 61 5.38 -10.22 0.11
C ARG A 61 5.31 -8.73 -0.20
N HIS A 62 6.16 -7.95 0.47
CA HIS A 62 6.30 -6.52 0.18
C HIS A 62 7.26 -6.30 -0.99
N ALA A 63 6.92 -5.39 -1.90
CA ALA A 63 7.80 -4.96 -2.99
C ALA A 63 9.05 -4.27 -2.39
N GLY A 64 10.23 -4.86 -2.57
CA GLY A 64 11.50 -4.31 -2.08
C GLY A 64 11.90 -4.67 -0.64
N ALA A 65 11.00 -5.14 0.24
CA ALA A 65 11.35 -5.42 1.64
C ALA A 65 11.31 -6.90 2.05
N GLY A 66 11.11 -7.82 1.10
CA GLY A 66 11.06 -9.25 1.41
C GLY A 66 9.67 -9.72 1.84
N TRP A 67 9.66 -10.82 2.58
CA TRP A 67 8.50 -11.31 3.31
C TRP A 67 8.36 -10.54 4.62
N ILE A 68 7.19 -9.95 4.84
CA ILE A 68 6.85 -9.29 6.10
C ILE A 68 5.86 -10.18 6.85
N SER A 69 6.07 -10.36 8.15
CA SER A 69 5.20 -11.14 9.04
C SER A 69 4.59 -10.24 10.09
N VAL A 70 3.27 -10.32 10.26
CA VAL A 70 2.51 -9.59 11.28
C VAL A 70 1.80 -10.60 12.18
N ALA A 71 2.04 -10.48 13.48
CA ALA A 71 1.32 -11.26 14.49
C ALA A 71 0.01 -10.56 14.85
N ILE A 72 -1.09 -11.32 14.80
CA ILE A 72 -2.42 -10.86 15.14
C ILE A 72 -2.84 -11.53 16.45
N PRO A 73 -2.92 -10.76 17.55
CA PRO A 73 -3.25 -11.31 18.85
C PRO A 73 -4.72 -11.75 18.91
N PRO A 74 -5.09 -12.71 19.77
CA PRO A 74 -6.44 -13.25 19.87
C PRO A 74 -7.58 -12.21 19.89
N PRO A 75 -7.49 -11.10 20.65
CA PRO A 75 -8.57 -10.12 20.73
C PRO A 75 -8.89 -9.45 19.38
N GLU A 76 -7.88 -9.29 18.51
CA GLU A 76 -8.01 -8.55 17.24
C GLU A 76 -8.49 -9.44 16.08
N ARG A 77 -8.41 -10.78 16.23
CA ARG A 77 -8.74 -11.71 15.14
C ARG A 77 -10.18 -11.58 14.67
N ALA A 78 -11.12 -11.48 15.61
CA ALA A 78 -12.54 -11.37 15.30
C ALA A 78 -12.83 -10.05 14.58
N HIS A 79 -12.17 -8.96 15.00
CA HIS A 79 -12.29 -7.66 14.37
C HIS A 79 -11.79 -7.70 12.92
N LEU A 80 -10.57 -8.23 12.70
CA LEU A 80 -10.02 -8.38 11.36
C LEU A 80 -10.90 -9.25 10.45
N ALA A 81 -11.34 -10.41 10.94
CA ALA A 81 -12.19 -11.32 10.18
C ALA A 81 -13.53 -10.68 9.79
N THR A 82 -14.13 -9.93 10.71
CA THR A 82 -15.37 -9.18 10.46
C THR A 82 -15.17 -8.13 9.38
N MET A 83 -14.10 -7.35 9.47
CA MET A 83 -13.77 -6.33 8.47
C MET A 83 -13.57 -6.93 7.09
N LEU A 84 -12.73 -7.96 6.96
CA LEU A 84 -12.46 -8.61 5.67
C LEU A 84 -13.73 -9.22 5.07
N THR A 85 -14.57 -9.87 5.89
CA THR A 85 -15.84 -10.43 5.44
C THR A 85 -16.81 -9.33 4.99
N HIS A 86 -16.91 -8.24 5.75
CA HIS A 86 -17.74 -7.11 5.38
C HIS A 86 -17.32 -6.53 4.03
N HIS A 87 -16.03 -6.28 3.83
CA HIS A 87 -15.48 -5.76 2.56
C HIS A 87 -15.66 -6.74 1.39
N ALA A 88 -15.54 -8.05 1.61
CA ALA A 88 -15.76 -9.06 0.57
C ALA A 88 -17.21 -9.08 0.05
N LEU A 89 -18.16 -8.62 0.86
CA LEU A 89 -19.58 -8.56 0.51
C LEU A 89 -20.00 -7.22 -0.10
N LEU A 90 -19.14 -6.19 -0.05
CA LEU A 90 -19.43 -4.91 -0.69
C LEU A 90 -19.34 -5.05 -2.21
N ALA A 91 -20.40 -4.64 -2.91
CA ALA A 91 -20.37 -4.56 -4.36
C ALA A 91 -19.34 -3.50 -4.79
N PRO A 92 -18.51 -3.77 -5.82
CA PRO A 92 -17.64 -2.75 -6.36
C PRO A 92 -18.48 -1.57 -6.87
N PRO A 93 -18.04 -0.32 -6.66
CA PRO A 93 -18.75 0.84 -7.19
C PRO A 93 -18.86 0.72 -8.71
N PRO A 94 -19.99 1.14 -9.31
CA PRO A 94 -20.12 1.15 -10.76
C PRO A 94 -19.00 2.02 -11.35
N PRO A 95 -18.44 1.64 -12.51
CA PRO A 95 -17.44 2.46 -13.18
C PRO A 95 -18.02 3.85 -13.42
N GLN A 96 -17.35 4.88 -12.90
CA GLN A 96 -17.76 6.26 -13.15
C GLN A 96 -17.69 6.52 -14.66
N PRO A 97 -18.72 7.12 -15.27
CA PRO A 97 -18.64 7.55 -16.66
C PRO A 97 -17.41 8.44 -16.82
N ALA A 98 -16.55 8.14 -17.80
CA ALA A 98 -15.44 8.99 -18.15
C ALA A 98 -15.97 10.42 -18.31
N GLN A 99 -15.43 11.37 -17.54
CA GLN A 99 -15.77 12.77 -17.69
C GLN A 99 -15.51 13.13 -19.15
N ALA A 100 -16.58 13.50 -19.86
CA ALA A 100 -16.46 13.95 -21.24
C ALA A 100 -15.45 15.11 -21.26
N PRO A 101 -14.47 15.10 -22.19
CA PRO A 101 -13.56 16.22 -22.33
C PRO A 101 -14.39 17.50 -22.51
N PRO A 102 -13.97 18.64 -21.92
CA PRO A 102 -14.70 19.89 -22.08
C PRO A 102 -14.90 20.16 -23.57
N SER A 103 -16.15 20.35 -23.97
CA SER A 103 -16.49 20.66 -25.35
C SER A 103 -15.81 21.97 -25.73
N LEU A 104 -14.75 21.89 -26.53
CA LEU A 104 -14.21 23.04 -27.26
C LEU A 104 -15.35 23.55 -28.15
N ALA A 105 -15.92 24.71 -27.78
CA ALA A 105 -16.86 25.41 -28.62
C ALA A 105 -16.17 25.73 -29.96
N SER A 106 -16.48 24.93 -30.98
CA SER A 106 -16.09 25.20 -32.36
C SER A 106 -16.99 26.33 -32.88
N GLY A 107 -16.58 27.58 -32.61
CA GLY A 107 -17.16 28.78 -33.21
C GLY A 107 -16.42 29.12 -34.50
N GLY A 108 -16.69 28.37 -35.57
CA GLY A 108 -16.15 28.63 -36.89
C GLY A 108 -16.72 29.92 -37.51
N GLY A 109 -15.82 30.85 -37.85
CA GLY A 109 -15.74 31.46 -39.19
C GLY A 109 -16.88 32.34 -39.72
N GLY A 110 -16.65 33.66 -39.66
CA GLY A 110 -16.65 34.50 -40.86
C GLY A 110 -17.89 35.34 -41.17
N LYS A 111 -17.70 36.66 -41.27
CA LYS A 111 -17.80 37.40 -42.54
C LYS A 111 -16.89 38.63 -42.52
N VAL A 112 -15.91 38.62 -43.42
CA VAL A 112 -15.43 39.82 -44.10
C VAL A 112 -16.42 40.12 -45.23
N HIS A 113 -16.99 41.32 -45.23
CA HIS A 113 -17.34 42.14 -46.38
C HIS A 113 -17.81 43.51 -45.88
#